data_AF-A0A960ANA3-F1
#
_entry.id   AF-A0A960ANA3-F1
#
_cell.length_a   1.000
_cell.length_b   1.000
_cell.length_c   1.000
_cell.angle_alpha   90.00
_cell.angle_beta   90.00
_cell.angle_gamma   90.00
#
_symmetry.space_group_name_H-M   'P 1'
#
loop_
_entity.id
_entity.type
_entity.pdbx_description
1 polymer ?
#
loop_
_entity_poly.entity_id
_entity_poly.type
_entity_poly.pdbx_seq_one_letter_code
_entity_poly.pdbx_strand_id
1 'polypeptide(L)' 'EGIEASEQRLIDQIMIDLDATPNKSELGANAILGVSLAVARAAAESADLPLFRYIGGPSAHVLPVPMMN' A
#
# COMPACT_ATOMS: atom_id res chain seq x y z
N GLU A 1 13.36 -8.96 14.32
CA GLU A 1 13.02 -9.53 13.00
C GLU A 1 12.23 -8.51 12.19
N GLY A 2 12.17 -8.67 10.88
CA GLY A 2 11.36 -7.81 9.99
C GLY A 2 9.90 -8.26 9.94
N ILE A 3 9.08 -7.52 9.19
CA ILE A 3 7.68 -7.87 8.89
C ILE A 3 7.62 -8.31 7.43
N GLU A 4 6.86 -9.36 7.15
CA GLU A 4 6.64 -9.82 5.77
C GLU A 4 5.93 -8.76 4.94
N ALA A 5 6.44 -8.46 3.74
CA ALA A 5 5.90 -7.42 2.88
C ALA A 5 4.48 -7.74 2.37
N SER A 6 4.06 -9.00 2.40
CA SER A 6 2.71 -9.44 2.08
C SER A 6 1.67 -9.03 3.13
N GLU A 7 2.10 -8.73 4.36
CA GLU A 7 1.24 -8.32 5.48
C GLU A 7 0.90 -6.81 5.43
N GLN A 8 0.38 -6.36 4.28
CA GLN A 8 0.11 -4.94 4.00
C GLN A 8 -0.72 -4.26 5.10
N ARG A 9 -1.81 -4.92 5.54
CA ARG A 9 -2.70 -4.37 6.59
C ARG A 9 -1.98 -4.19 7.92
N LEU A 10 -1.10 -5.11 8.28
CA LEU A 10 -0.34 -5.04 9.53
C LEU A 10 0.67 -3.89 9.46
N ILE A 11 1.41 -3.77 8.36
CA ILE A 11 2.38 -2.70 8.15
C ILE A 11 1.69 -1.33 8.19
N ASP A 12 0.56 -1.18 7.48
CA ASP A 12 -0.22 0.06 7.49
C ASP A 12 -0.75 0.39 8.88
N GLN A 13 -1.25 -0.61 9.62
CA GLN A 13 -1.75 -0.41 10.98
C GLN A 13 -0.63 0.00 11.94
N ILE A 14 0.55 -0.60 11.84
CA ILE A 14 1.72 -0.23 12.64
C ILE A 14 2.10 1.24 12.38
N MET A 15 2.09 1.68 11.13
CA MET A 15 2.38 3.10 10.81
C MET A 15 1.31 4.05 11.35
N ILE A 16 0.03 3.67 11.30
CA ILE A 16 -1.07 4.44 11.88
C ILE A 16 -0.93 4.54 13.40
N ASP A 17 -0.67 3.41 14.07
CA ASP A 17 -0.52 3.36 15.52
C ASP A 17 0.73 4.11 15.98
N LEU A 18 1.82 4.05 15.20
CA LEU A 18 3.06 4.77 15.46
C LEU A 18 2.90 6.28 15.36
N ASP A 19 2.10 6.76 14.40
CA ASP A 19 1.79 8.18 14.28
C ASP A 19 0.91 8.69 15.44
N ALA A 20 0.01 7.83 15.95
CA ALA A 20 -0.85 8.08 17.10
C ALA A 20 -1.78 9.31 16.98
N THR A 21 -1.94 9.89 15.78
CA THR A 21 -2.92 10.95 15.52
C THR A 21 -3.97 10.52 14.50
N PRO A 22 -5.23 10.98 14.65
CA PRO A 22 -6.30 10.61 13.71
C PRO A 22 -6.03 11.01 12.26
N ASN A 23 -5.31 12.13 12.07
CA ASN A 23 -5.06 12.76 10.78
C ASN A 23 -3.63 12.56 10.25
N LYS A 24 -2.82 11.70 10.89
CA LYS A 24 -1.45 11.41 10.45
C LYS A 24 -0.55 12.65 10.48
N SER A 25 -0.69 13.51 11.49
CA SER A 25 -0.01 14.80 11.56
C SER A 25 1.42 14.75 12.11
N GLU A 26 1.76 13.74 12.92
CA GLU A 26 3.09 13.66 13.56
C GLU A 26 4.13 13.13 12.59
N LEU A 27 3.85 12.01 11.91
CA LEU A 27 4.72 11.46 10.86
C LEU A 27 4.44 12.09 9.50
N GLY A 28 3.21 12.58 9.30
CA GLY A 28 2.75 13.12 8.02
C GLY A 28 2.13 12.03 7.14
N ALA A 29 0.91 12.28 6.65
CA ALA A 29 0.20 11.38 5.74
C ALA A 29 1.01 11.02 4.48
N ASN A 30 1.81 11.95 3.97
CA ASN A 30 2.66 11.72 2.79
C ASN A 30 3.78 10.70 3.04
N ALA A 31 4.37 10.72 4.24
CA ALA A 31 5.41 9.77 4.62
C ALA A 31 4.82 8.36 4.78
N ILE A 32 3.71 8.25 5.49
CA ILE A 32 2.99 6.98 5.67
C ILE A 32 2.55 6.40 4.32
N LEU A 33 1.94 7.23 3.47
CA LEU A 33 1.50 6.79 2.14
C LEU A 33 2.67 6.35 1.25
N GLY A 34 3.79 7.08 1.29
CA GLY A 34 4.98 6.75 0.53
C GLY A 34 5.51 5.37 0.87
N VAL A 35 5.64 5.06 2.17
CA VAL A 35 6.08 3.74 2.64
C VAL A 35 5.05 2.66 2.31
N SER A 36 3.76 2.92 2.57
CA SER A 36 2.65 1.99 2.28
C SER A 36 2.64 1.51 0.83
N LEU A 37 2.78 2.45 -0.13
CA LEU A 37 2.82 2.14 -1.56
C LEU A 37 4.11 1.42 -1.98
N ALA A 38 5.26 1.78 -1.38
CA ALA A 38 6.53 1.13 -1.67
C ALA A 38 6.54 -0.34 -1.24
N VAL A 39 5.96 -0.65 -0.07
CA VAL A 39 5.79 -2.01 0.43
C VAL A 39 4.91 -2.84 -0.51
N ALA A 40 3.74 -2.32 -0.91
CA ALA A 40 2.86 -3.01 -1.85
C ALA A 40 3.56 -3.32 -3.19
N ARG A 41 4.39 -2.38 -3.68
CA ARG A 41 5.16 -2.57 -4.91
C ARG A 41 6.26 -3.63 -4.75
N ALA A 42 6.99 -3.59 -3.64
CA ALA A 42 8.03 -4.59 -3.34
C ALA A 42 7.44 -5.99 -3.17
N ALA A 43 6.28 -6.11 -2.52
CA ALA A 43 5.59 -7.38 -2.37
C ALA A 43 5.07 -7.93 -3.72
N ALA A 44 4.53 -7.06 -4.58
CA ALA A 44 4.12 -7.44 -5.93
C ALA A 44 5.32 -7.92 -6.78
N GLU A 45 6.45 -7.22 -6.72
CA GLU A 45 7.68 -7.59 -7.41
C GLU A 45 8.25 -8.92 -6.90
N SER A 46 8.26 -9.14 -5.58
CA SER A 46 8.68 -10.41 -4.97
C SER A 46 7.75 -11.58 -5.34
N ALA A 47 6.49 -11.31 -5.66
CA ALA A 47 5.51 -12.31 -6.09
C ALA A 47 5.48 -12.51 -7.63
N ASP A 48 6.34 -11.80 -8.38
CA ASP A 48 6.36 -11.77 -9.84
C ASP A 48 4.98 -11.42 -10.46
N LEU A 49 4.28 -10.48 -9.82
CA LEU A 49 2.97 -10.01 -10.24
C LEU A 49 3.00 -8.52 -10.61
N PRO A 50 2.34 -8.11 -11.70
CA PRO A 50 2.00 -6.72 -11.91
C PRO A 50 1.20 -6.17 -10.73
N LEU A 51 1.48 -4.93 -10.29
CA LEU A 51 0.86 -4.33 -9.11
C LEU A 51 -0.68 -4.41 -9.10
N PHE A 52 -1.34 -4.18 -10.24
CA PHE A 52 -2.80 -4.25 -10.32
C PHE A 52 -3.36 -5.66 -10.03
N ARG A 53 -2.62 -6.72 -10.39
CA ARG A 53 -2.99 -8.10 -10.07
C ARG A 53 -2.69 -8.45 -8.63
N TYR A 54 -1.57 -7.96 -8.10
CA TYR A 54 -1.24 -8.14 -6.69
C TYR A 54 -2.31 -7.53 -5.78
N ILE A 55 -2.76 -6.30 -6.08
CA ILE A 55 -3.79 -5.59 -5.29
C ILE A 55 -5.20 -6.15 -5.55
N GLY A 56 -5.59 -6.32 -6.81
CA GLY A 56 -6.98 -6.65 -7.18
C GLY A 56 -7.27 -8.15 -7.31
N GLY A 57 -6.26 -8.99 -7.15
CA GLY A 57 -6.37 -10.44 -7.30
C GLY A 57 -6.62 -10.90 -8.74
N PRO A 58 -7.01 -12.18 -8.93
CA PRO A 58 -7.18 -12.79 -10.25
C PRO A 58 -8.24 -12.11 -11.13
N SER A 59 -9.21 -11.43 -10.50
CA SER A 59 -10.31 -10.75 -11.18
C SER A 59 -10.01 -9.28 -11.50
N ALA A 60 -8.78 -8.80 -11.33
CA ALA A 60 -8.39 -7.45 -11.71
C ALA A 60 -8.26 -7.33 -13.24
N HIS A 61 -9.33 -6.87 -13.91
CA HIS A 61 -9.37 -6.80 -15.39
C HIS A 61 -10.12 -5.58 -15.95
N VAL A 62 -10.82 -4.81 -15.10
CA VAL A 62 -11.60 -3.66 -15.53
C VAL A 62 -10.69 -2.45 -15.68
N LEU A 63 -10.67 -1.85 -16.88
CA LEU A 63 -10.04 -0.56 -17.11
C LEU A 63 -11.06 0.56 -16.89
N PRO A 64 -10.75 1.58 -16.07
CA PRO A 64 -11.66 2.70 -15.85
C PRO A 64 -11.76 3.60 -17.09
N VAL A 65 -12.94 4.18 -17.32
CA VAL A 65 -13.10 5.24 -18.32
C VAL A 65 -12.42 6.52 -17.81
N PRO A 66 -11.52 7.14 -18.59
CA PRO A 66 -10.81 8.34 -18.13
C PRO A 66 -11.75 9.54 -18.06
N MET A 67 -11.67 10.31 -16.97
CA MET A 67 -12.19 11.67 -16.89
C MET A 67 -11.06 12.65 -17.22
N MET A 68 -11.22 13.44 -18.28
CA MET A 68 -10.23 14.43 -18.73
C MET A 68 -10.56 15.79 -18.09
N ASN A 69 -9.61 16.36 -17.32
CA ASN A 69 -9.72 17.68 -16.66
C ASN A 69 -9.35 18.81 -17.63
#